data_AF-A0A497BLP1-F1
#
_entry.id   AF-A0A497BLP1-F1
#
_cell.length_a   1.000
_cell.length_b   1.000
_cell.length_c   1.000
_cell.angle_alpha   90.00
_cell.angle_beta   90.00
_cell.angle_gamma   90.00
#
_symmetry.space_group_name_H-M   'P 1'
#
loop_
_entity.id
_entity.type
_entity.pdbx_description
1 polymer ?
#
loop_
_entity_poly.entity_id
_entity_poly.type
_entity_poly.pdbx_seq_one_letter_code
_entity_poly.pdbx_strand_id
1 'polypeptide(L)' 'AERAFRIRVGSYRVVYEVYDDENLVLILQVARRTETTYRS' A
#
# COMPACT_ATOMS: atom_id res chain seq x y z
N ALA A 1 -11.20 -1.25 -5.08
CA ALA A 1 -10.83 -0.24 -6.08
C ALA A 1 -10.09 -0.91 -7.21
N GLU A 2 -10.43 -0.57 -8.44
CA GLU A 2 -10.04 -1.30 -9.66
C GLU A 2 -8.55 -1.12 -10.02
N ARG A 3 -7.84 -0.18 -9.38
CA ARG A 3 -6.44 0.18 -9.62
C ARG A 3 -5.57 0.27 -8.36
N ALA A 4 -5.94 -0.41 -7.28
CA ALA A 4 -5.16 -0.38 -6.04
C ALA A 4 -3.85 -1.19 -6.19
N PHE A 5 -2.73 -0.49 -6.23
CA PHE A 5 -1.38 -1.07 -6.23
C PHE A 5 -0.85 -1.21 -4.81
N ARG A 6 0.14 -2.09 -4.64
CA ARG A 6 0.82 -2.28 -3.35
C ARG A 6 2.32 -2.47 -3.54
N ILE A 7 3.09 -1.69 -2.80
CA ILE A 7 4.55 -1.82 -2.71
C ILE A 7 4.98 -2.15 -1.28
N ARG A 8 6.10 -2.88 -1.16
CA ARG A 8 6.76 -3.16 0.12
C ARG A 8 7.98 -2.27 0.27
N VAL A 9 8.04 -1.56 1.39
CA VAL A 9 9.19 -0.73 1.77
C VAL A 9 9.61 -1.14 3.17
N GLY A 10 10.67 -1.94 3.26
CA GLY A 10 11.11 -2.57 4.51
C GLY A 10 10.00 -3.37 5.20
N SER A 11 9.65 -2.95 6.41
CA SER A 11 8.59 -3.55 7.24
C SER A 11 7.22 -2.94 7.02
N TYR A 12 6.99 -2.17 5.95
CA TYR A 12 5.70 -1.54 5.65
C TYR A 12 5.11 -2.05 4.34
N ARG A 13 3.78 -2.04 4.28
CA ARG A 13 3.00 -2.16 3.05
C ARG A 13 2.35 -0.81 2.79
N VAL A 14 2.54 -0.31 1.58
CA VAL A 14 1.91 0.92 1.10
C VAL A 14 0.94 0.55 0.00
N VAL A 15 -0.32 0.95 0.17
CA VAL A 15 -1.37 0.82 -0.85
C VAL A 15 -1.56 2.19 -1.49
N TYR A 16 -1.55 2.24 -2.81
CA TYR A 16 -1.60 3.48 -3.56
C TYR A 16 -2.31 3.31 -4.90
N GLU A 17 -2.70 4.43 -5.49
CA GLU A 17 -3.21 4.53 -6.86
C GLU A 17 -2.34 5.50 -7.64
N VAL A 18 -2.24 5.26 -8.96
CA VAL A 18 -1.52 6.13 -9.90
C VAL A 18 -2.53 6.75 -10.84
N TYR A 19 -2.46 8.07 -10.94
CA TYR A 19 -3.24 8.91 -11.82
C TYR A 19 -2.26 9.61 -12.77
N ASP A 20 -2.01 8.97 -13.91
CA ASP A 20 -0.97 9.40 -14.86
C ASP A 20 -1.31 10.77 -15.49
N ASP A 21 -2.59 11.02 -15.77
CA ASP A 21 -3.06 12.27 -16.39
C ASP A 21 -2.86 13.48 -15.45
N GLU A 22 -2.99 13.26 -14.14
CA GLU A 22 -2.81 14.25 -13.09
C GLU A 22 -1.37 14.30 -12.55
N ASN A 23 -0.46 13.43 -13.02
CA ASN A 23 0.88 13.23 -12.47
C ASN A 23 0.85 13.06 -10.93
N LEU A 24 -0.11 12.27 -10.44
CA LEU A 24 -0.42 12.13 -9.02
C LEU A 24 -0.32 10.66 -8.58
N VAL A 25 0.40 10.45 -7.48
CA VAL A 25 0.38 9.18 -6.75
C VAL A 25 -0.37 9.38 -5.43
N LEU A 26 -1.53 8.74 -5.30
CA LEU A 26 -2.37 8.84 -4.12
C LEU A 26 -2.09 7.68 -3.17
N ILE A 27 -1.57 7.98 -1.98
CA ILE A 27 -1.36 6.97 -0.94
C ILE A 27 -2.66 6.76 -0.17
N LEU A 28 -3.24 5.56 -0.27
CA LEU A 28 -4.49 5.20 0.40
C LEU A 28 -4.23 4.70 1.83
N GLN A 29 -3.18 3.92 2.03
CA GLN A 29 -2.87 3.33 3.33
C GLN A 29 -1.38 3.03 3.47
N VAL A 30 -0.85 3.31 4.66
CA VAL A 30 0.47 2.85 5.11
C VAL A 30 0.27 1.96 6.33
N ALA A 31 0.64 0.69 6.22
CA ALA A 31 0.50 -0.28 7.29
C ALA A 31 1.85 -0.93 7.62
N ARG A 32 2.24 -0.92 8.89
CA ARG A 32 3.41 -1.69 9.37
C ARG A 32 3.05 -3.19 9.36
N ARG A 33 3.99 -4.04 8.96
CA ARG A 33 3.95 -5.47 9.28
C ARG A 33 4.11 -5.58 10.79
N THR A 34 3.02 -5.85 11.49
CA THR A 34 3.10 -6.65 12.70
C THR A 34 3.28 -8.10 12.28
N GLU A 35 4.19 -8.80 12.94
CA GLU A 35 4.42 -10.23 12.80
C GLU A 35 3.23 -10.97 13.45
N THR A 36 2.05 -10.89 12.84
CA THR A 36 0.85 -11.57 13.37
C THR A 36 0.11 -12.25 12.22
N THR A 37 0.80 -13.15 11.52
CA THR A 37 0.15 -14.06 10.57
C THR A 37 -0.25 -15.39 11.23
N TYR A 38 0.11 -15.65 12.49
CA TYR A 38 -0.51 -16.70 13.29
C TYR A 38 -0.67 -16.22 14.73
N ARG A 39 -1.83 -15.65 15.05
CA ARG A 39 -2.39 -15.81 16.39
C ARG A 39 -3.32 -17.01 16.27
N SER A 40 -2.84 -18.19 16.69
CA SER A 40 -3.72 -19.35 16.95
C SER A 40 -4.54 -19.08 18.20
#